data_AF-A0AAD5NJZ4-F1
#
_entry.id   AF-A0AAD5NJZ4-F1
#
_cell.length_a   1.000
_cell.length_b   1.000
_cell.length_c   1.000
_cell.angle_alpha   90.00
_cell.angle_beta   90.00
_cell.angle_gamma   90.00
#
_symmetry.space_group_name_H-M   'P 1'
#
loop_
_entity.id
_entity.type
_entity.pdbx_description
1 polymer ?
#
loop_
_entity_poly.entity_id
_entity_poly.type
_entity_poly.pdbx_seq_one_letter_code
_entity_poly.pdbx_strand_id
1 'polypeptide(L)'
;MEMGSGDLHPAIAPLSYLLGTWRGQGEGGYPTINSFKYGEELLFSHSGKPVIAYTQKTWKLGSGEPMHAESGFFRPKPDGTIELVIAQSTGLLELQKGTYNAQDKVIKLRSELVGNASKVREISRVFELVNEELSYVVEMGISRVRTENHRSREMEFEKIKVANPIVEMDGDEMTRVIWKSIKDKLIFPFVELDIKYFDLGLPNRDATDDQVTIESAQATLKYNVAIKCATITPDEARVKEFNLKNMWRSPNGTIRNILNGTVFREPIICKNVPRLVPGWTKPICIGRHAFGDQYRATDTVIKGPGKLKLVFVPDGHDQKSELEVFNFTGAGGVALSMFNTDESIRAFAEASMSTAYQKKWPLYLSTKNTILKLYDGRFKDIFQEVYESQWKSKFEAAGIWYEHRLIDDMVAYALKSEGGYVWACKNYDGDVQSDFLAQGFGSLGLMTSVLVCPDGKTIEAEAAHGTVTRHYRVHQKGGETSTNSIASIFAWSRGLAHRAKLDGNAQLLDFVEKLEAACVGTVESRKMTKDLALLIHGPKVPRAQYLNTEEFIDAFGSIQVWLEE
;
A
#
# COMPACT_ATOMS: atom_id res chain seq x y z
N MET A 1 -1.27 -34.66 5.96
CA MET A 1 0.19 -34.75 5.80
C MET A 1 0.57 -33.49 5.04
N GLU A 2 0.80 -32.41 5.79
CA GLU A 2 1.07 -31.06 5.23
C GLU A 2 2.50 -31.03 4.66
N MET A 3 2.65 -30.64 3.40
CA MET A 3 3.96 -30.41 2.79
C MET A 3 4.44 -29.02 3.21
N GLY A 4 5.63 -28.96 3.82
CA GLY A 4 6.23 -27.75 4.37
C GLY A 4 6.60 -26.70 3.33
N SER A 5 6.72 -25.46 3.81
CA SER A 5 7.24 -24.27 3.13
C SER A 5 8.42 -24.58 2.19
N GLY A 6 8.23 -24.28 0.91
CA GLY A 6 9.17 -24.63 -0.17
C GLY A 6 10.42 -23.75 -0.19
N ASP A 7 11.45 -24.13 0.57
CA ASP A 7 12.80 -23.65 0.33
C ASP A 7 13.25 -24.03 -1.10
N LEU A 8 13.92 -23.10 -1.78
CA LEU A 8 14.46 -23.35 -3.11
C LEU A 8 15.50 -24.48 -3.04
N HIS A 9 15.36 -25.52 -3.86
CA HIS A 9 16.27 -26.66 -3.82
C HIS A 9 17.73 -26.21 -4.09
N PRO A 10 18.75 -26.70 -3.37
CA PRO A 10 20.14 -26.24 -3.52
C PRO A 10 20.71 -26.34 -4.94
N ALA A 11 20.30 -27.36 -5.70
CA ALA A 11 20.68 -27.51 -7.11
C ALA A 11 20.10 -26.42 -8.03
N ILE A 12 19.03 -25.73 -7.62
CA ILE A 12 18.35 -24.68 -8.39
C ILE A 12 18.81 -23.28 -7.96
N ALA A 13 19.30 -23.11 -6.73
CA ALA A 13 19.78 -21.82 -6.21
C ALA A 13 20.72 -21.04 -7.14
N PRO A 14 21.67 -21.67 -7.85
CA PRO A 14 22.54 -20.96 -8.81
C PRO A 14 21.82 -20.43 -10.05
N LEU A 15 20.62 -20.91 -10.34
CA LEU A 15 19.79 -20.57 -11.50
C LEU A 15 18.47 -19.88 -11.12
N SER A 16 18.36 -19.41 -9.87
CA SER A 16 17.15 -18.75 -9.37
C SER A 16 16.75 -17.51 -10.19
N TYR A 17 17.72 -16.88 -10.85
CA TYR A 17 17.52 -15.74 -11.74
C TYR A 17 16.68 -16.04 -12.98
N LEU A 18 16.44 -17.31 -13.32
CA LEU A 18 15.55 -17.68 -14.43
C LEU A 18 14.09 -17.76 -14.01
N LEU A 19 13.80 -17.95 -12.72
CA LEU A 19 12.46 -18.27 -12.25
C LEU A 19 11.49 -17.11 -12.47
N GLY A 20 10.28 -17.44 -12.93
CA GLY A 20 9.24 -16.48 -13.28
C GLY A 20 8.85 -16.52 -14.76
N THR A 21 8.08 -15.52 -15.16
CA THR A 21 7.56 -15.36 -16.52
C THR A 21 8.31 -14.25 -17.23
N TRP A 22 8.83 -14.55 -18.41
CA TRP A 22 9.54 -13.64 -19.31
C TRP A 22 8.70 -13.45 -20.56
N ARG A 23 8.51 -12.22 -21.02
CA ARG A 23 7.78 -11.91 -22.27
C ARG A 23 8.55 -10.90 -23.10
N GLY A 24 8.50 -11.07 -24.42
CA GLY A 24 8.99 -10.04 -25.34
C GLY A 24 8.92 -10.47 -26.80
N GLN A 25 9.87 -10.04 -27.62
CA GLN A 25 9.86 -10.28 -29.06
C GLN A 25 11.10 -11.05 -29.53
N GLY A 26 10.89 -12.03 -30.40
CA GLY A 26 11.94 -12.78 -31.07
C GLY A 26 12.01 -12.47 -32.57
N GLU A 27 13.17 -12.73 -33.15
CA GLU A 27 13.37 -12.77 -34.60
C GLU A 27 13.82 -14.17 -35.00
N GLY A 28 13.07 -14.78 -35.91
CA GLY A 28 13.37 -16.08 -36.48
C GLY A 28 13.66 -15.96 -37.98
N GLY A 29 14.44 -16.88 -38.51
CA GLY A 29 14.75 -16.90 -39.93
C GLY A 29 15.29 -18.25 -40.36
N TYR A 30 15.01 -18.61 -41.61
CA TYR A 30 15.64 -19.74 -42.29
C TYR A 30 16.32 -19.20 -43.56
N PRO A 31 17.40 -19.82 -44.07
CA PRO A 31 18.06 -19.38 -45.31
C PRO A 31 17.12 -19.25 -46.52
N THR A 32 15.96 -19.90 -46.49
CA THR A 32 14.98 -19.96 -47.58
C THR A 32 13.79 -19.01 -47.42
N ILE A 33 13.65 -18.30 -46.30
CA ILE A 33 12.57 -17.32 -46.09
C ILE A 33 13.12 -16.03 -45.49
N ASN A 34 12.42 -14.92 -45.69
CA ASN A 34 12.76 -13.67 -45.01
C ASN A 34 12.65 -13.84 -43.49
N SER A 35 13.47 -13.12 -42.73
CA SER A 35 13.34 -13.11 -41.28
C SER A 35 11.94 -12.61 -40.88
N PHE A 36 11.42 -13.18 -39.81
CA PHE A 36 10.11 -12.87 -39.27
C PHE A 36 10.23 -12.55 -37.78
N LYS A 37 9.37 -11.64 -37.32
CA LYS A 37 9.29 -11.29 -35.90
C LYS A 37 8.07 -11.93 -35.26
N TYR A 38 8.19 -12.32 -34.01
CA TYR A 38 7.14 -12.94 -33.23
C TYR A 38 7.16 -12.42 -31.78
N GLY A 39 6.01 -12.49 -31.11
CA GLY A 39 5.94 -12.32 -29.66
C GLY A 39 6.16 -13.65 -28.97
N GLU A 40 6.72 -13.62 -27.76
CA GLU A 40 7.14 -14.80 -27.02
C GLU A 40 6.90 -14.65 -25.51
N GLU A 41 6.59 -15.77 -24.87
CA GLU A 41 6.57 -15.93 -23.42
C GLU A 41 7.34 -17.19 -23.02
N LEU A 42 8.24 -17.07 -22.05
CA LEU A 42 8.89 -18.18 -21.35
C LEU A 42 8.41 -18.20 -19.90
N LEU A 43 8.15 -19.38 -19.35
CA LEU A 43 7.87 -19.58 -17.93
C LEU A 43 8.83 -20.62 -17.37
N PHE A 44 9.50 -20.25 -16.28
CA PHE A 44 10.37 -21.13 -15.50
C PHE A 44 9.81 -21.25 -14.09
N SER A 45 9.33 -22.44 -13.71
CA SER A 45 8.73 -22.69 -12.41
C SER A 45 9.46 -23.79 -11.65
N HIS A 46 9.39 -23.73 -10.32
CA HIS A 46 10.07 -24.68 -9.43
C HIS A 46 9.11 -25.21 -8.36
N SER A 47 9.12 -26.53 -8.17
CA SER A 47 8.20 -27.22 -7.25
C SER A 47 8.93 -27.90 -6.08
N GLY A 48 10.10 -27.40 -5.67
CA GLY A 48 10.94 -27.99 -4.60
C GLY A 48 11.82 -29.17 -5.01
N LYS A 49 11.76 -29.62 -6.27
CA LYS A 49 12.58 -30.72 -6.82
C LYS A 49 13.83 -30.18 -7.53
N PRO A 50 14.91 -30.96 -7.73
CA PRO A 50 16.13 -30.53 -8.44
C PRO A 50 15.93 -30.36 -9.97
N VAL A 51 14.81 -29.75 -10.37
CA VAL A 51 14.45 -29.43 -11.76
C VAL A 51 13.74 -28.07 -11.81
N ILE A 52 13.83 -27.40 -12.94
CA ILE A 52 13.02 -26.23 -13.29
C ILE A 52 12.09 -26.65 -14.41
N ALA A 53 10.78 -26.54 -14.20
CA ALA A 53 9.79 -26.74 -15.24
C ALA A 53 9.81 -25.54 -16.19
N TYR A 54 9.75 -25.81 -17.49
CA TYR A 54 9.89 -24.82 -18.55
C TYR A 54 8.73 -24.93 -19.52
N THR A 55 8.13 -23.79 -19.88
CA THR A 55 7.21 -23.69 -21.01
C THR A 55 7.51 -22.46 -21.83
N GLN A 56 7.37 -22.56 -23.15
CA GLN A 56 7.46 -21.44 -24.07
C GLN A 56 6.29 -21.45 -25.05
N LYS A 57 5.80 -20.26 -25.38
CA LYS A 57 4.77 -20.04 -26.40
C LYS A 57 5.08 -18.78 -27.21
N THR A 58 4.75 -18.81 -28.49
CA THR A 58 4.98 -17.70 -29.42
C THR A 58 3.73 -17.39 -30.24
N TRP A 59 3.64 -16.15 -30.73
CA TRP A 59 2.52 -15.66 -31.53
C TRP A 59 2.96 -14.63 -32.57
N LYS A 60 2.16 -14.46 -33.63
CA LYS A 60 2.39 -13.39 -34.62
C LYS A 60 2.10 -12.02 -34.01
N LEU A 61 3.03 -11.07 -34.13
CA LEU A 61 2.89 -9.72 -33.53
C LEU A 61 1.65 -8.95 -34.01
N GLY A 62 1.23 -9.14 -35.26
CA GLY A 62 0.08 -8.42 -35.83
C GLY A 62 -1.29 -9.03 -35.51
N SER A 63 -1.39 -10.36 -35.54
CA SER A 63 -2.68 -11.07 -35.42
C SER A 63 -2.89 -11.78 -34.08
N GLY A 64 -1.84 -11.95 -33.27
CA GLY A 64 -1.89 -12.74 -32.04
C GLY A 64 -2.06 -14.25 -32.25
N GLU A 65 -2.06 -14.71 -33.51
CA GLU A 65 -2.18 -16.14 -33.83
C GLU A 65 -1.01 -16.91 -33.22
N PRO A 66 -1.29 -18.00 -32.47
CA PRO A 66 -0.24 -18.89 -31.95
C PRO A 66 0.63 -19.46 -33.08
N MET A 67 1.95 -19.53 -32.85
CA MET A 67 2.92 -20.00 -33.82
C MET A 67 3.58 -21.31 -33.39
N HIS A 68 4.32 -21.26 -32.29
CA HIS A 68 5.07 -22.38 -31.73
C HIS A 68 4.91 -22.40 -30.21
N ALA A 69 4.93 -23.59 -29.64
CA ALA A 69 5.05 -23.81 -28.21
C ALA A 69 5.94 -25.00 -27.91
N GLU A 70 6.60 -24.98 -26.76
CA GLU A 70 7.37 -26.11 -26.24
C GLU A 70 7.29 -26.17 -24.71
N SER A 71 7.57 -27.34 -24.15
CA SER A 71 7.58 -27.54 -22.70
C SER A 71 8.59 -28.61 -22.30
N GLY A 72 9.14 -28.50 -21.09
CA GLY A 72 10.27 -29.31 -20.70
C GLY A 72 10.76 -29.10 -19.27
N PHE A 73 11.94 -29.66 -18.99
CA PHE A 73 12.60 -29.53 -17.70
C PHE A 73 14.10 -29.25 -17.86
N PHE A 74 14.58 -28.21 -17.17
CA PHE A 74 16.00 -28.02 -16.89
C PHE A 74 16.39 -28.83 -15.66
N ARG A 75 17.53 -29.50 -15.73
CA ARG A 75 18.03 -30.44 -14.72
C ARG A 75 19.49 -30.10 -14.40
N PRO A 76 19.74 -29.05 -13.59
CA PRO A 76 21.10 -28.66 -13.22
C PRO A 76 21.70 -29.64 -12.21
N LYS A 77 23.02 -29.81 -12.26
CA LYS A 77 23.80 -30.59 -11.30
C LYS A 77 24.79 -29.67 -10.56
N PRO A 78 25.15 -29.99 -9.30
CA PRO A 78 26.07 -29.15 -8.51
C PRO A 78 27.46 -28.95 -9.12
N ASP A 79 27.85 -29.77 -10.10
CA ASP A 79 29.14 -29.68 -10.80
C ASP A 79 29.16 -28.64 -11.94
N GLY A 80 28.08 -27.87 -12.11
CA GLY A 80 27.96 -26.86 -13.17
C GLY A 80 27.44 -27.41 -14.50
N THR A 81 27.13 -28.71 -14.59
CA THR A 81 26.51 -29.30 -15.77
C THR A 81 24.98 -29.18 -15.72
N ILE A 82 24.35 -29.19 -16.88
CA ILE A 82 22.89 -29.07 -17.00
C ILE A 82 22.36 -29.87 -18.18
N GLU A 83 21.21 -30.51 -17.97
CA GLU A 83 20.44 -31.20 -18.99
C GLU A 83 19.12 -30.44 -19.24
N LEU A 84 18.67 -30.42 -20.48
CA LEU A 84 17.38 -29.86 -20.89
C LEU A 84 16.63 -30.91 -21.71
N VAL A 85 15.43 -31.28 -21.24
CA VAL A 85 14.51 -32.17 -21.97
C VAL A 85 13.29 -31.39 -22.41
N ILE A 86 12.98 -31.38 -23.71
CA ILE A 86 11.89 -30.57 -24.29
C ILE A 86 11.03 -31.42 -25.23
N ALA A 87 9.73 -31.16 -25.22
CA ALA A 87 8.79 -31.54 -26.27
C ALA A 87 8.19 -30.28 -26.92
N GLN A 88 8.27 -30.21 -28.24
CA GLN A 88 7.75 -29.11 -29.04
C GLN A 88 6.38 -29.45 -29.63
N SER A 89 5.55 -28.43 -29.84
CA SER A 89 4.25 -28.48 -30.53
C SER A 89 4.34 -29.00 -31.97
N THR A 90 5.51 -28.94 -32.59
CA THR A 90 5.82 -29.51 -33.91
C THR A 90 5.99 -31.04 -33.87
N GLY A 91 6.02 -31.64 -32.68
CA GLY A 91 6.28 -33.06 -32.46
C GLY A 91 7.75 -33.41 -32.27
N LEU A 92 8.67 -32.43 -32.28
CA LEU A 92 10.10 -32.65 -32.00
C LEU A 92 10.34 -32.90 -30.51
N LEU A 93 11.25 -33.84 -30.23
CA LEU A 93 11.74 -34.12 -28.88
C LEU A 93 13.22 -33.76 -28.81
N GLU A 94 13.64 -33.12 -27.73
CA GLU A 94 15.03 -32.71 -27.56
C GLU A 94 15.56 -33.20 -26.22
N LEU A 95 16.77 -33.77 -26.22
CA LEU A 95 17.63 -33.89 -25.05
C LEU A 95 18.90 -33.11 -25.34
N GLN A 96 19.14 -32.06 -24.57
CA GLN A 96 20.33 -31.24 -24.66
C GLN A 96 21.16 -31.36 -23.38
N LYS A 97 22.49 -31.30 -23.53
CA LYS A 97 23.46 -31.27 -22.44
C LYS A 97 24.35 -30.05 -22.55
N GLY A 98 24.83 -29.57 -21.41
CA GLY A 98 25.58 -28.34 -21.38
C GLY A 98 26.12 -27.96 -20.02
N THR A 99 26.46 -26.68 -19.89
CA THR A 99 27.01 -26.09 -18.67
C THR A 99 26.31 -24.79 -18.34
N TYR A 100 26.19 -24.48 -17.06
CA TYR A 100 25.76 -23.17 -16.59
C TYR A 100 26.87 -22.49 -15.77
N ASN A 101 26.90 -21.17 -15.83
CA ASN A 101 27.74 -20.33 -14.99
C ASN A 101 26.83 -19.34 -14.27
N ALA A 102 26.78 -19.43 -12.94
CA ALA A 102 25.89 -18.63 -12.11
C ALA A 102 26.39 -17.18 -11.94
N GLN A 103 27.70 -16.97 -11.97
CA GLN A 103 28.31 -15.64 -11.87
C GLN A 103 28.06 -14.83 -13.14
N ASP A 104 28.31 -15.43 -14.29
CA ASP A 104 28.13 -14.80 -15.60
C ASP A 104 26.67 -14.88 -16.07
N LYS A 105 25.81 -15.62 -15.36
CA LYS A 105 24.40 -15.88 -15.69
C LYS A 105 24.19 -16.39 -17.11
N VAL A 106 25.04 -17.33 -17.53
CA VAL A 106 25.04 -17.93 -18.87
C VAL A 106 24.77 -19.43 -18.78
N ILE A 107 23.92 -19.93 -19.67
CA ILE A 107 23.69 -21.36 -19.90
C ILE A 107 24.01 -21.67 -21.36
N LYS A 108 24.81 -22.70 -21.60
CA LYS A 108 25.12 -23.19 -22.95
C LYS A 108 24.73 -24.65 -23.06
N LEU A 109 23.91 -24.97 -24.04
CA LEU A 109 23.34 -26.30 -24.28
C LEU A 109 23.55 -26.72 -25.72
N ARG A 110 23.71 -28.02 -25.92
CA ARG A 110 23.82 -28.65 -27.23
C ARG A 110 23.04 -29.96 -27.22
N SER A 111 22.32 -30.23 -28.29
CA SER A 111 21.54 -31.45 -28.46
C SER A 111 22.45 -32.67 -28.41
N GLU A 112 22.14 -33.59 -27.50
CA GLU A 112 22.65 -34.96 -27.51
C GLU A 112 21.72 -35.86 -28.34
N LEU A 113 20.42 -35.58 -28.31
CA LEU A 113 19.42 -36.27 -29.11
C LEU A 113 18.35 -35.29 -29.58
N VAL A 114 17.97 -35.44 -30.85
CA VAL A 114 16.78 -34.80 -31.44
C VAL A 114 15.90 -35.92 -32.00
N GLY A 115 14.78 -36.18 -31.33
CA GLY A 115 13.78 -37.18 -31.69
C GLY A 115 12.73 -36.61 -32.63
N ASN A 116 12.19 -37.47 -33.50
CA ASN A 116 11.15 -37.14 -34.48
C ASN A 116 11.55 -36.02 -35.47
N ALA A 117 12.85 -35.87 -35.75
CA ALA A 117 13.38 -34.90 -36.71
C ALA A 117 13.69 -35.53 -38.07
N SER A 118 13.00 -35.07 -39.12
CA SER A 118 13.31 -35.50 -40.50
C SER A 118 14.49 -34.74 -41.13
N LYS A 119 14.78 -33.52 -40.66
CA LYS A 119 15.79 -32.61 -41.25
C LYS A 119 16.76 -31.97 -40.25
N VAL A 120 16.38 -31.87 -38.98
CA VAL A 120 17.23 -31.27 -37.93
C VAL A 120 18.21 -32.31 -37.41
N ARG A 121 19.50 -31.99 -37.40
CA ARG A 121 20.57 -32.88 -36.93
C ARG A 121 21.16 -32.44 -35.60
N GLU A 122 21.12 -31.15 -35.33
CA GLU A 122 21.73 -30.56 -34.15
C GLU A 122 20.93 -29.32 -33.74
N ILE A 123 20.80 -29.10 -32.44
CA ILE A 123 20.22 -27.89 -31.87
C ILE A 123 21.16 -27.37 -30.79
N SER A 124 21.55 -26.11 -30.84
CA SER A 124 22.29 -25.44 -29.76
C SER A 124 21.40 -24.37 -29.12
N ARG A 125 21.56 -24.15 -27.82
CA ARG A 125 20.89 -23.06 -27.10
C ARG A 125 21.87 -22.33 -26.21
N VAL A 126 21.79 -21.01 -26.19
CA VAL A 126 22.51 -20.17 -25.22
C VAL A 126 21.51 -19.26 -24.55
N PHE A 127 21.44 -19.28 -23.24
CA PHE A 127 20.69 -18.32 -22.43
C PHE A 127 21.69 -17.42 -21.70
N GLU A 128 21.40 -16.13 -21.63
CA GLU A 128 22.23 -15.14 -20.94
C GLU A 128 21.34 -14.07 -20.31
N LEU A 129 21.59 -13.73 -19.04
CA LEU A 129 20.94 -12.61 -18.38
C LEU A 129 21.88 -11.39 -18.32
N VAL A 130 21.58 -10.36 -19.10
CA VAL A 130 22.35 -9.10 -19.12
C VAL A 130 21.42 -7.96 -18.74
N ASN A 131 21.81 -7.10 -17.79
CA ASN A 131 21.02 -5.93 -17.37
C ASN A 131 19.55 -6.25 -17.02
N GLU A 132 19.31 -7.38 -16.34
CA GLU A 132 17.96 -7.87 -15.97
C GLU A 132 17.09 -8.34 -17.15
N GLU A 133 17.66 -8.43 -18.35
CA GLU A 133 16.99 -8.95 -19.53
C GLU A 133 17.50 -10.35 -19.88
N LEU A 134 16.57 -11.28 -20.05
CA LEU A 134 16.89 -12.64 -20.50
C LEU A 134 16.96 -12.67 -22.02
N SER A 135 18.16 -12.88 -22.54
CA SER A 135 18.43 -13.13 -23.96
C SER A 135 18.67 -14.61 -24.18
N TYR A 136 18.17 -15.16 -25.28
CA TYR A 136 18.56 -16.50 -25.68
C TYR A 136 18.63 -16.68 -27.19
N VAL A 137 19.51 -17.60 -27.59
CA VAL A 137 19.78 -17.95 -28.99
C VAL A 137 19.51 -19.43 -29.14
N VAL A 138 18.72 -19.79 -30.15
CA VAL A 138 18.54 -21.19 -30.60
C VAL A 138 19.09 -21.32 -32.01
N GLU A 139 20.01 -22.26 -32.23
CA GLU A 139 20.51 -22.56 -33.57
C GLU A 139 20.10 -23.98 -33.95
N MET A 140 19.58 -24.16 -35.17
CA MET A 140 19.22 -25.49 -35.69
C MET A 140 20.11 -25.84 -36.88
N GLY A 141 20.86 -26.93 -36.80
CA GLY A 141 21.69 -27.45 -37.87
C GLY A 141 20.92 -28.38 -38.80
N ILE A 142 20.79 -28.02 -40.09
CA ILE A 142 20.17 -28.83 -41.16
C ILE A 142 21.25 -29.28 -42.16
N SER A 143 21.16 -30.51 -42.70
CA SER A 143 22.16 -31.09 -43.60
C SER A 143 22.14 -30.49 -45.02
N ARG A 144 22.71 -29.29 -45.17
CA ARG A 144 23.36 -28.63 -46.32
C ARG A 144 23.16 -27.12 -46.16
N VAL A 145 24.17 -26.46 -45.57
CA VAL A 145 24.45 -25.00 -45.45
C VAL A 145 24.80 -24.67 -43.99
N ARG A 146 25.84 -23.85 -43.82
CA ARG A 146 26.48 -23.43 -42.56
C ARG A 146 25.59 -22.42 -41.79
N THR A 147 25.39 -22.69 -40.49
CA THR A 147 25.03 -21.80 -39.36
C THR A 147 23.82 -20.87 -39.51
N GLU A 148 22.83 -21.03 -38.63
CA GLU A 148 21.67 -20.16 -38.43
C GLU A 148 21.76 -19.48 -37.04
N ASN A 149 21.72 -18.14 -36.97
CA ASN A 149 21.65 -17.39 -35.71
C ASN A 149 20.19 -16.97 -35.46
N HIS A 150 19.54 -17.42 -34.36
CA HIS A 150 18.37 -16.73 -33.80
C HIS A 150 18.84 -15.73 -32.74
N ARG A 151 18.86 -14.44 -33.03
CA ARG A 151 19.06 -13.40 -32.00
C ARG A 151 17.69 -12.90 -31.54
N SER A 152 17.22 -13.33 -30.38
CA SER A 152 16.16 -12.59 -29.68
C SER A 152 16.71 -11.25 -29.20
N ARG A 153 16.00 -10.15 -29.45
CA ARG A 153 16.31 -8.82 -28.88
C ARG A 153 15.39 -8.62 -27.69
N GLU A 154 15.98 -8.36 -26.51
CA GLU A 154 15.42 -7.70 -25.31
C GLU A 154 13.93 -8.04 -24.99
N MET A 155 13.71 -8.93 -24.01
CA MET A 155 12.39 -9.20 -23.42
C MET A 155 12.20 -8.32 -22.17
N GLU A 156 11.46 -7.22 -22.30
CA GLU A 156 11.14 -6.30 -21.19
C GLU A 156 9.88 -6.77 -20.42
N PHE A 157 9.91 -6.67 -19.08
CA PHE A 157 8.72 -6.82 -18.24
C PHE A 157 7.65 -5.76 -18.60
N GLU A 158 6.46 -6.17 -19.03
CA GLU A 158 5.37 -5.22 -19.28
C GLU A 158 4.71 -4.79 -17.96
N LYS A 159 4.93 -3.52 -17.59
CA LYS A 159 4.34 -2.91 -16.41
C LYS A 159 2.83 -2.80 -16.52
N ILE A 160 2.16 -2.87 -15.38
CA ILE A 160 0.72 -2.64 -15.24
C ILE A 160 0.42 -1.19 -15.61
N LYS A 161 -0.31 -0.98 -16.71
CA LYS A 161 -0.67 0.36 -17.19
C LYS A 161 -1.86 0.89 -16.40
N VAL A 162 -1.72 2.10 -15.86
CA VAL A 162 -2.79 2.79 -15.13
C VAL A 162 -3.27 3.98 -15.96
N ALA A 163 -4.55 3.97 -16.35
CA ALA A 163 -5.09 4.91 -17.33
C ALA A 163 -5.24 6.34 -16.78
N ASN A 164 -5.66 6.46 -15.51
CA ASN A 164 -5.87 7.76 -14.86
C ASN A 164 -4.77 8.06 -13.84
N PRO A 165 -4.40 9.33 -13.66
CA PRO A 165 -3.35 9.69 -12.74
C PRO A 165 -3.77 9.52 -11.27
N ILE A 166 -2.75 9.48 -10.41
CA ILE A 166 -2.89 9.72 -8.97
C ILE A 166 -2.13 10.99 -8.57
N VAL A 167 -2.51 11.55 -7.43
CA VAL A 167 -1.78 12.64 -6.79
C VAL A 167 -0.80 12.03 -5.79
N GLU A 168 0.49 12.31 -5.94
CA GLU A 168 1.50 11.95 -4.95
C GLU A 168 1.85 13.19 -4.14
N MET A 169 1.71 13.09 -2.81
CA MET A 169 2.14 14.12 -1.88
C MET A 169 3.36 13.61 -1.09
N ASP A 170 4.55 14.10 -1.45
CA ASP A 170 5.79 13.72 -0.76
C ASP A 170 5.88 14.36 0.63
N GLY A 171 6.79 13.88 1.46
CA GLY A 171 6.84 14.20 2.88
C GLY A 171 8.23 14.49 3.41
N ASP A 172 8.42 14.25 4.70
CA ASP A 172 9.61 14.67 5.44
C ASP A 172 10.36 13.50 6.10
N GLU A 173 11.61 13.75 6.49
CA GLU A 173 12.44 12.93 7.37
C GLU A 173 12.51 11.43 6.97
N MET A 174 12.36 10.50 7.94
CA MET A 174 12.56 9.08 7.69
C MET A 174 11.48 8.52 6.76
N THR A 175 10.26 9.08 6.84
CA THR A 175 9.18 8.73 5.93
C THR A 175 9.50 9.10 4.48
N ARG A 176 10.13 10.25 4.23
CA ARG A 176 10.60 10.61 2.87
C ARG A 176 11.64 9.62 2.33
N VAL A 177 12.55 9.14 3.18
CA VAL A 177 13.57 8.15 2.82
C VAL A 177 12.91 6.82 2.41
N ILE A 178 12.02 6.28 3.24
CA ILE A 178 11.32 5.02 2.90
C ILE A 178 10.35 5.21 1.73
N TRP A 179 9.74 6.39 1.57
CA TRP A 179 8.81 6.69 0.47
C TRP A 179 9.48 6.50 -0.89
N LYS A 180 10.69 7.04 -1.05
CA LYS A 180 11.51 6.82 -2.24
C LYS A 180 11.80 5.33 -2.46
N SER A 181 12.22 4.61 -1.41
CA SER A 181 12.53 3.17 -1.50
C SER A 181 11.30 2.33 -1.91
N ILE A 182 10.12 2.63 -1.35
CA ILE A 182 8.85 1.98 -1.71
C ILE A 182 8.55 2.20 -3.19
N LYS A 183 8.65 3.43 -3.68
CA LYS A 183 8.41 3.73 -5.10
C LYS A 183 9.37 2.99 -6.01
N ASP A 184 10.66 3.12 -5.74
CA ASP A 184 11.73 2.61 -6.61
C ASP A 184 11.78 1.08 -6.63
N LYS A 185 11.46 0.41 -5.51
CA LYS A 185 11.58 -1.06 -5.38
C LYS A 185 10.26 -1.82 -5.48
N LEU A 186 9.15 -1.22 -5.03
CA LEU A 186 7.89 -1.94 -4.87
C LEU A 186 6.78 -1.47 -5.81
N ILE A 187 6.86 -0.27 -6.40
CA ILE A 187 5.79 0.28 -7.25
C ILE A 187 6.23 0.42 -8.71
N PHE A 188 7.22 1.27 -8.99
CA PHE A 188 7.65 1.62 -10.36
C PHE A 188 8.29 0.49 -11.18
N PRO A 189 8.88 -0.55 -10.57
CA PRO A 189 9.27 -1.73 -11.34
C PRO A 189 8.07 -2.45 -11.97
N PHE A 190 6.88 -2.37 -11.33
CA PHE A 190 5.71 -3.17 -11.69
C PHE A 190 4.58 -2.37 -12.34
N VAL A 191 4.51 -1.07 -12.10
CA VAL A 191 3.38 -0.21 -12.48
C VAL A 191 3.85 0.99 -13.30
N GLU A 192 3.20 1.22 -14.43
CA GLU A 192 3.32 2.44 -15.23
C GLU A 192 2.18 3.39 -14.85
N LEU A 193 2.53 4.55 -14.28
CA LEU A 193 1.59 5.43 -13.58
C LEU A 193 1.89 6.90 -13.89
N ASP A 194 0.87 7.64 -14.32
CA ASP A 194 0.93 9.10 -14.38
C ASP A 194 0.76 9.68 -12.96
N ILE A 195 1.80 10.35 -12.46
CA ILE A 195 1.81 10.95 -11.12
C ILE A 195 1.75 12.46 -11.23
N LYS A 196 0.75 13.05 -10.55
CA LYS A 196 0.73 14.49 -10.25
C LYS A 196 1.45 14.69 -8.92
N TYR A 197 2.74 14.99 -9.02
CA TYR A 197 3.64 15.08 -7.87
C TYR A 197 3.57 16.47 -7.21
N PHE A 198 3.45 16.47 -5.89
CA PHE A 198 3.50 17.66 -5.04
C PHE A 198 4.45 17.39 -3.87
N ASP A 199 5.53 18.18 -3.77
CA ASP A 199 6.45 18.06 -2.64
C ASP A 199 5.90 18.82 -1.43
N LEU A 200 5.31 18.11 -0.46
CA LEU A 200 4.86 18.70 0.80
C LEU A 200 5.93 18.67 1.89
N GLY A 201 7.18 18.37 1.53
CA GLY A 201 8.32 18.54 2.41
C GLY A 201 8.38 19.97 2.95
N LEU A 202 8.69 20.10 4.24
CA LEU A 202 8.68 21.37 4.96
C LEU A 202 9.47 22.49 4.25
N PRO A 203 10.65 22.25 3.65
CA PRO A 203 11.35 23.28 2.88
C PRO A 203 10.55 23.80 1.68
N ASN A 204 9.86 22.93 0.93
CA ASN A 204 9.10 23.34 -0.24
C ASN A 204 7.78 24.03 0.15
N ARG A 205 7.15 23.60 1.25
CA ARG A 205 6.02 24.33 1.82
C ARG A 205 6.43 25.73 2.25
N ASP A 206 7.56 25.90 2.92
CA ASP A 206 8.06 27.24 3.26
C ASP A 206 8.41 28.09 2.03
N ALA A 207 9.03 27.49 1.00
CA ALA A 207 9.37 28.16 -0.24
C ALA A 207 8.13 28.69 -0.99
N THR A 208 7.03 27.94 -0.95
CA THR A 208 5.76 28.24 -1.65
C THR A 208 4.72 28.94 -0.77
N ASP A 209 5.09 29.38 0.43
CA ASP A 209 4.17 29.97 1.42
C ASP A 209 2.94 29.08 1.70
N ASP A 210 3.19 27.77 1.77
CA ASP A 210 2.25 26.66 1.96
C ASP A 210 1.22 26.48 0.82
N GLN A 211 1.38 27.18 -0.31
CA GLN A 211 0.48 27.09 -1.46
C GLN A 211 0.47 25.69 -2.09
N VAL A 212 1.62 24.99 -2.11
CA VAL A 212 1.73 23.61 -2.62
C VAL A 212 0.78 22.64 -1.90
N THR A 213 0.52 22.86 -0.61
CA THR A 213 -0.42 22.06 0.18
C THR A 213 -1.84 22.23 -0.34
N ILE A 214 -2.25 23.46 -0.63
CA ILE A 214 -3.59 23.77 -1.17
C ILE A 214 -3.73 23.19 -2.58
N GLU A 215 -2.73 23.40 -3.43
CA GLU A 215 -2.72 22.90 -4.82
C GLU A 215 -2.82 21.39 -4.87
N SER A 216 -2.11 20.68 -3.98
CA SER A 216 -2.19 19.23 -3.90
C SER A 216 -3.61 18.75 -3.56
N ALA A 217 -4.30 19.41 -2.63
CA ALA A 217 -5.68 19.07 -2.28
C ALA A 217 -6.66 19.33 -3.43
N GLN A 218 -6.47 20.44 -4.18
CA GLN A 218 -7.28 20.73 -5.36
C GLN A 218 -7.03 19.71 -6.49
N ALA A 219 -5.78 19.28 -6.66
CA ALA A 219 -5.46 18.19 -7.57
C ALA A 219 -6.13 16.89 -7.14
N THR A 220 -6.23 16.60 -5.84
CA THR A 220 -6.94 15.43 -5.33
C THR A 220 -8.42 15.47 -5.68
N LEU A 221 -9.09 16.63 -5.53
CA LEU A 221 -10.48 16.78 -5.97
C LEU A 221 -10.65 16.54 -7.47
N LYS A 222 -9.65 16.91 -8.28
CA LYS A 222 -9.67 16.69 -9.73
C LYS A 222 -9.44 15.23 -10.12
N TYR A 223 -8.45 14.57 -9.52
CA TYR A 223 -8.00 13.23 -9.93
C TYR A 223 -8.54 12.09 -9.04
N ASN A 224 -9.22 12.43 -7.94
CA ASN A 224 -9.96 11.56 -7.01
C ASN A 224 -9.10 10.65 -6.12
N VAL A 225 -7.79 10.55 -6.36
CA VAL A 225 -6.92 9.65 -5.58
C VAL A 225 -5.65 10.40 -5.21
N ALA A 226 -5.39 10.54 -3.92
CA ALA A 226 -4.13 10.99 -3.39
C ALA A 226 -3.46 9.95 -2.50
N ILE A 227 -2.13 9.91 -2.58
CA ILE A 227 -1.29 9.06 -1.75
C ILE A 227 -0.24 9.96 -1.10
N LYS A 228 -0.26 10.02 0.23
CA LYS A 228 0.46 11.02 0.99
C LYS A 228 1.47 10.41 1.97
N CYS A 229 2.68 10.95 1.91
CA CYS A 229 3.75 10.71 2.86
C CYS A 229 3.55 11.57 4.13
N ALA A 230 4.10 11.13 5.27
CA ALA A 230 4.01 11.90 6.50
C ALA A 230 4.81 13.20 6.40
N THR A 231 4.27 14.27 6.98
CA THR A 231 4.79 15.65 6.89
C THR A 231 4.99 16.26 8.27
N ILE A 232 6.02 17.07 8.46
CA ILE A 232 6.24 17.82 9.70
C ILE A 232 5.12 18.87 9.86
N THR A 233 4.53 18.98 11.04
CA THR A 233 3.82 20.20 11.44
C THR A 233 4.77 21.00 12.34
N PRO A 234 5.26 22.18 11.92
CA PRO A 234 6.34 22.86 12.63
C PRO A 234 5.87 23.46 13.95
N ASP A 235 6.68 23.29 14.99
CA ASP A 235 6.63 24.02 16.26
C ASP A 235 7.77 25.07 16.32
N GLU A 236 7.94 25.76 17.45
CA GLU A 236 9.00 26.76 17.62
C GLU A 236 10.41 26.20 17.39
N ALA A 237 10.64 24.92 17.71
CA ALA A 237 11.92 24.28 17.50
C ALA A 237 12.16 24.01 16.01
N ARG A 238 11.13 23.57 15.28
CA ARG A 238 11.20 23.35 13.83
C ARG A 238 11.36 24.65 13.05
N VAL A 239 10.70 25.74 13.49
CA VAL A 239 10.91 27.08 12.91
C VAL A 239 12.39 27.47 12.96
N LYS A 240 13.06 27.23 14.09
CA LYS A 240 14.51 27.49 14.23
C LYS A 240 15.37 26.51 13.45
N GLU A 241 15.04 25.22 13.48
CA GLU A 241 15.82 24.17 12.80
C GLU A 241 15.87 24.39 11.28
N PHE A 242 14.73 24.73 10.67
CA PHE A 242 14.59 24.89 9.23
C PHE A 242 14.67 26.35 8.76
N ASN A 243 14.85 27.31 9.69
CA ASN A 243 14.84 28.74 9.42
C ASN A 243 13.59 29.17 8.63
N LEU A 244 12.41 28.78 9.12
CA LEU A 244 11.13 28.98 8.45
C LEU A 244 10.69 30.45 8.49
N LYS A 245 10.02 30.90 7.42
CA LYS A 245 9.36 32.21 7.37
C LYS A 245 8.26 32.33 8.42
N ASN A 246 7.48 31.27 8.60
CA ASN A 246 6.32 31.20 9.50
C ASN A 246 6.19 29.81 10.14
N MET A 247 5.45 29.73 11.24
CA MET A 247 4.98 28.46 11.80
C MET A 247 3.76 27.99 10.98
N TRP A 248 4.02 27.29 9.88
CA TRP A 248 2.98 26.81 8.96
C TRP A 248 2.00 25.84 9.62
N ARG A 249 0.75 25.84 9.15
CA ARG A 249 -0.29 24.92 9.63
C ARG A 249 0.02 23.49 9.21
N SER A 250 -0.69 22.54 9.84
CA SER A 250 -0.58 21.12 9.48
C SER A 250 -1.11 20.87 8.06
N PRO A 251 -0.32 20.25 7.15
CA PRO A 251 -0.80 19.89 5.82
C PRO A 251 -2.03 18.99 5.86
N ASN A 252 -2.05 18.04 6.79
CA ASN A 252 -3.19 17.14 7.00
C ASN A 252 -4.46 17.94 7.30
N GLY A 253 -4.38 18.93 8.19
CA GLY A 253 -5.52 19.80 8.51
C GLY A 253 -6.01 20.60 7.30
N THR A 254 -5.10 21.18 6.53
CA THR A 254 -5.44 21.93 5.29
C THR A 254 -6.11 21.03 4.26
N ILE A 255 -5.54 19.86 3.97
CA ILE A 255 -6.08 18.90 2.99
C ILE A 255 -7.45 18.41 3.44
N ARG A 256 -7.59 17.98 4.71
CA ARG A 256 -8.88 17.51 5.26
C ARG A 256 -9.97 18.56 5.18
N ASN A 257 -9.64 19.82 5.42
CA ASN A 257 -10.59 20.93 5.30
C ASN A 257 -11.05 21.16 3.86
N ILE A 258 -10.14 21.04 2.88
CA ILE A 258 -10.47 21.22 1.46
C ILE A 258 -11.28 20.03 0.92
N LEU A 259 -10.91 18.81 1.32
CA LEU A 259 -11.57 17.58 0.87
C LEU A 259 -12.89 17.31 1.61
N ASN A 260 -13.05 17.84 2.82
CA ASN A 260 -14.23 17.65 3.67
C ASN A 260 -14.58 16.15 3.88
N GLY A 261 -13.55 15.33 4.14
CA GLY A 261 -13.68 13.88 4.25
C GLY A 261 -13.61 13.34 5.68
N THR A 262 -13.97 12.06 5.82
CA THR A 262 -13.86 11.28 7.07
C THR A 262 -12.61 10.40 7.01
N VAL A 263 -11.78 10.42 8.06
CA VAL A 263 -10.55 9.61 8.10
C VAL A 263 -10.85 8.25 8.71
N PHE A 264 -10.72 7.19 7.92
CA PHE A 264 -10.85 5.81 8.38
C PHE A 264 -9.49 5.22 8.71
N ARG A 265 -9.32 4.79 9.97
CA ARG A 265 -8.12 4.11 10.45
C ARG A 265 -8.44 2.66 10.81
N GLU A 266 -7.67 1.74 10.26
CA GLU A 266 -7.87 0.30 10.46
C GLU A 266 -6.53 -0.43 10.67
N PRO A 267 -6.43 -1.29 11.71
CA PRO A 267 -5.20 -2.02 12.00
C PRO A 267 -4.93 -3.11 10.97
N ILE A 268 -3.65 -3.32 10.69
CA ILE A 268 -3.13 -4.39 9.84
C ILE A 268 -2.78 -5.56 10.77
N ILE A 269 -3.50 -6.67 10.63
CA ILE A 269 -3.36 -7.81 11.54
C ILE A 269 -2.30 -8.78 10.99
N CYS A 270 -1.26 -9.02 11.79
CA CYS A 270 -0.30 -10.12 11.60
C CYS A 270 -0.52 -11.15 12.71
N LYS A 271 -0.71 -12.43 12.37
CA LYS A 271 -1.09 -13.48 13.35
C LYS A 271 -0.07 -13.66 14.48
N ASN A 272 1.22 -13.45 14.19
CA ASN A 272 2.32 -13.63 15.14
C ASN A 272 2.65 -12.36 15.95
N VAL A 273 1.97 -11.24 15.70
CA VAL A 273 2.12 -10.02 16.51
C VAL A 273 1.10 -10.06 17.65
N PRO A 274 1.54 -10.08 18.92
CA PRO A 274 0.64 -10.12 20.05
C PRO A 274 -0.14 -8.81 20.18
N ARG A 275 -1.42 -8.91 20.52
CA ARG A 275 -2.31 -7.78 20.81
C ARG A 275 -2.35 -7.53 22.30
N LEU A 276 -2.44 -6.26 22.71
CA LEU A 276 -2.56 -5.89 24.13
C LEU A 276 -3.92 -6.28 24.71
N VAL A 277 -4.96 -6.30 23.87
CA VAL A 277 -6.29 -6.83 24.19
C VAL A 277 -6.47 -8.13 23.39
N PRO A 278 -6.26 -9.31 24.00
CA PRO A 278 -6.25 -10.58 23.27
C PRO A 278 -7.59 -10.94 22.59
N GLY A 279 -8.71 -10.42 23.11
CA GLY A 279 -10.05 -10.65 22.58
C GLY A 279 -10.28 -10.05 21.20
N TRP A 280 -9.50 -9.04 20.79
CA TRP A 280 -9.61 -8.43 19.47
C TRP A 280 -9.08 -9.37 18.38
N THR A 281 -9.94 -10.24 17.88
CA THR A 281 -9.62 -11.21 16.82
C THR A 281 -9.94 -10.66 15.43
N LYS A 282 -10.79 -9.64 15.35
CA LYS A 282 -11.14 -8.87 14.15
C LYS A 282 -10.67 -7.42 14.32
N PRO A 283 -10.37 -6.71 13.22
CA PRO A 283 -9.98 -5.30 13.28
C PRO A 283 -11.14 -4.41 13.74
N ILE A 284 -10.83 -3.26 14.33
CA ILE A 284 -11.79 -2.19 14.61
C ILE A 284 -11.43 -1.01 13.70
N CYS A 285 -12.40 -0.54 12.90
CA CYS A 285 -12.19 0.58 11.98
C CYS A 285 -12.72 1.87 12.60
N ILE A 286 -11.86 2.84 12.89
CA ILE A 286 -12.28 4.16 13.40
C ILE A 286 -12.57 5.08 12.23
N GLY A 287 -13.80 5.59 12.12
CA GLY A 287 -14.14 6.71 11.26
C GLY A 287 -14.07 8.01 12.05
N ARG A 288 -13.01 8.80 11.87
CA ARG A 288 -12.82 10.10 12.53
C ARG A 288 -13.44 11.23 11.70
N HIS A 289 -14.35 11.98 12.33
CA HIS A 289 -14.88 13.23 11.77
C HIS A 289 -13.82 14.33 11.78
N ALA A 290 -13.05 14.46 10.70
CA ALA A 290 -11.87 15.33 10.63
C ALA A 290 -12.20 16.81 10.39
N PHE A 291 -13.25 17.35 11.03
CA PHE A 291 -13.69 18.73 10.89
C PHE A 291 -14.21 19.31 12.21
N GLY A 292 -14.03 20.62 12.42
CA GLY A 292 -14.60 21.36 13.54
C GLY A 292 -14.06 20.94 14.92
N ASP A 293 -14.91 21.11 15.93
CA ASP A 293 -14.66 20.76 17.33
C ASP A 293 -13.36 21.41 17.87
N GLN A 294 -12.63 20.73 18.77
CA GLN A 294 -11.39 21.22 19.38
C GLN A 294 -10.34 21.68 18.35
N TYR A 295 -10.35 21.12 17.14
CA TYR A 295 -9.35 21.40 16.10
C TYR A 295 -9.61 22.72 15.36
N ARG A 296 -10.75 23.36 15.62
CA ARG A 296 -11.09 24.71 15.14
C ARG A 296 -11.68 25.57 16.26
N ALA A 297 -11.27 25.27 17.50
CA ALA A 297 -11.67 26.06 18.64
C ALA A 297 -10.93 27.41 18.68
N THR A 298 -11.57 28.38 19.31
CA THR A 298 -10.91 29.62 19.75
C THR A 298 -10.85 29.58 21.26
N ASP A 299 -9.65 29.66 21.83
CA ASP A 299 -9.38 29.61 23.26
C ASP A 299 -8.64 30.85 23.78
N THR A 300 -8.74 31.09 25.08
CA THR A 300 -8.10 32.24 25.72
C THR A 300 -7.89 32.02 27.22
N VAL A 301 -6.87 32.69 27.77
CA VAL A 301 -6.64 32.81 29.21
C VAL A 301 -7.34 34.06 29.73
N ILE A 302 -8.29 33.87 30.63
CA ILE A 302 -9.03 34.94 31.30
C ILE A 302 -8.26 35.39 32.54
N LYS A 303 -8.05 36.70 32.69
CA LYS A 303 -7.35 37.29 33.86
C LYS A 303 -8.33 38.14 34.67
N GLY A 304 -8.48 37.80 35.95
CA GLY A 304 -9.38 38.48 36.88
C GLY A 304 -10.87 38.11 36.73
N PRO A 305 -11.75 38.76 37.52
CA PRO A 305 -13.18 38.50 37.49
C PRO A 305 -13.86 39.09 36.24
N GLY A 306 -14.93 38.45 35.78
CA GLY A 306 -15.69 38.89 34.61
C GLY A 306 -16.70 37.87 34.09
N LYS A 307 -17.67 38.31 33.29
CA LYS A 307 -18.67 37.44 32.66
C LYS A 307 -18.22 36.97 31.29
N LEU A 308 -18.24 35.66 31.07
CA LEU A 308 -18.05 35.02 29.78
C LEU A 308 -19.41 34.73 29.13
N LYS A 309 -19.58 35.16 27.89
CA LYS A 309 -20.79 34.93 27.09
C LYS A 309 -20.42 34.37 25.71
N LEU A 310 -21.32 33.56 25.14
CA LEU A 310 -21.34 33.23 23.72
C LEU A 310 -22.39 34.10 23.04
N VAL A 311 -22.01 34.75 21.94
CA VAL A 311 -22.90 35.63 21.17
C VAL A 311 -22.95 35.14 19.73
N PHE A 312 -24.16 34.88 19.23
CA PHE A 312 -24.39 34.58 17.82
C PHE A 312 -25.18 35.73 17.18
N VAL A 313 -24.65 36.23 16.07
CA VAL A 313 -25.22 37.33 15.30
C VAL A 313 -25.64 36.76 13.95
N PRO A 314 -26.95 36.53 13.73
CA PRO A 314 -27.42 36.05 12.44
C PRO A 314 -27.24 37.13 11.36
N ASP A 315 -26.76 36.75 10.18
CA ASP A 315 -26.67 37.65 9.02
C ASP A 315 -28.06 38.09 8.59
N GLY A 316 -28.24 39.39 8.32
CA GLY A 316 -29.51 39.95 7.85
C GLY A 316 -30.64 40.00 8.88
N HIS A 317 -30.36 39.70 10.15
CA HIS A 317 -31.33 39.74 11.23
C HIS A 317 -30.77 40.55 12.42
N ASP A 318 -31.56 41.47 12.96
CA ASP A 318 -31.11 42.34 14.07
C ASP A 318 -31.04 41.62 15.43
N GLN A 319 -31.70 40.46 15.56
CA GLN A 319 -31.83 39.77 16.83
C GLN A 319 -30.65 38.84 17.09
N LYS A 320 -29.76 39.25 17.99
CA LYS A 320 -28.61 38.46 18.48
C LYS A 320 -29.05 37.51 19.58
N SER A 321 -28.45 36.33 19.65
CA SER A 321 -28.59 35.44 20.81
C SER A 321 -27.36 35.54 21.70
N GLU A 322 -27.56 35.80 23.00
CA GLU A 322 -26.49 35.80 24.00
C GLU A 322 -26.74 34.69 25.03
N LEU A 323 -25.71 33.87 25.27
CA LEU A 323 -25.73 32.81 26.27
C LEU A 323 -24.62 33.06 27.30
N GLU A 324 -24.98 33.23 28.56
CA GLU A 324 -23.98 33.30 29.64
C GLU A 324 -23.36 31.91 29.83
N VAL A 325 -22.03 31.82 29.74
CA VAL A 325 -21.29 30.57 29.91
C VAL A 325 -20.87 30.41 31.37
N PHE A 326 -20.22 31.44 31.91
CA PHE A 326 -19.70 31.43 33.28
C PHE A 326 -19.40 32.84 33.77
N ASN A 327 -19.46 33.07 35.08
CA ASN A 327 -19.03 34.31 35.72
C ASN A 327 -17.78 34.04 36.57
N PHE A 328 -16.62 34.49 36.09
CA PHE A 328 -15.36 34.41 36.82
C PHE A 328 -15.38 35.37 38.02
N THR A 329 -15.11 34.86 39.21
CA THR A 329 -15.04 35.66 40.46
C THR A 329 -13.64 35.76 41.06
N GLY A 330 -12.71 34.91 40.61
CA GLY A 330 -11.36 34.78 41.14
C GLY A 330 -10.27 35.41 40.27
N ALA A 331 -9.05 34.88 40.40
CA ALA A 331 -7.87 35.38 39.69
C ALA A 331 -7.91 35.21 38.15
N GLY A 332 -8.84 34.42 37.63
CA GLY A 332 -8.98 34.15 36.20
C GLY A 332 -9.29 32.68 35.92
N GLY A 333 -8.99 32.25 34.70
CA GLY A 333 -9.17 30.87 34.25
C GLY A 333 -8.90 30.73 32.75
N VAL A 334 -9.51 29.73 32.12
CA VAL A 334 -9.43 29.52 30.67
C VAL A 334 -10.83 29.36 30.10
N ALA A 335 -10.99 29.75 28.85
CA ALA A 335 -12.24 29.60 28.11
C ALA A 335 -11.92 29.10 26.70
N LEU A 336 -12.85 28.32 26.13
CA LEU A 336 -12.81 27.95 24.73
C LEU A 336 -14.22 27.97 24.14
N SER A 337 -14.28 28.15 22.83
CA SER A 337 -15.49 27.98 22.01
C SER A 337 -15.15 27.11 20.83
N MET A 338 -16.06 26.23 20.43
CA MET A 338 -15.91 25.35 19.28
C MET A 338 -17.23 25.23 18.52
N PHE A 339 -17.17 24.75 17.29
CA PHE A 339 -18.33 24.60 16.42
C PHE A 339 -18.19 23.41 15.48
N ASN A 340 -19.33 23.01 14.93
CA ASN A 340 -19.42 22.10 13.80
C ASN A 340 -20.57 22.57 12.89
N THR A 341 -20.75 21.95 11.72
CA THR A 341 -21.86 22.29 10.82
C THR A 341 -22.65 21.05 10.43
N ASP A 342 -23.94 21.23 10.21
CA ASP A 342 -24.84 20.13 9.83
C ASP A 342 -24.39 19.46 8.52
N GLU A 343 -23.86 20.22 7.56
CA GLU A 343 -23.36 19.70 6.29
C GLU A 343 -22.17 18.76 6.51
N SER A 344 -21.23 19.13 7.39
CA SER A 344 -20.07 18.30 7.71
C SER A 344 -20.47 17.04 8.48
N ILE A 345 -21.42 17.15 9.42
CA ILE A 345 -21.91 15.99 10.19
C ILE A 345 -22.67 15.02 9.27
N ARG A 346 -23.49 15.52 8.32
CA ARG A 346 -24.16 14.67 7.32
C ARG A 346 -23.15 13.95 6.44
N ALA A 347 -22.15 14.66 5.92
CA ALA A 347 -21.08 14.05 5.13
C ALA A 347 -20.34 12.94 5.92
N PHE A 348 -20.09 13.16 7.21
CA PHE A 348 -19.51 12.16 8.11
C PHE A 348 -20.41 10.93 8.31
N ALA A 349 -21.72 11.13 8.47
CA ALA A 349 -22.69 10.03 8.57
C ALA A 349 -22.70 9.19 7.30
N GLU A 350 -22.79 9.83 6.12
CA GLU A 350 -22.81 9.15 4.83
C GLU A 350 -21.54 8.33 4.59
N ALA A 351 -20.37 8.93 4.85
CA ALA A 351 -19.09 8.24 4.71
C ALA A 351 -19.00 7.03 5.64
N SER A 352 -19.43 7.17 6.90
CA SER A 352 -19.41 6.09 7.90
C SER A 352 -20.34 4.94 7.51
N MET A 353 -21.55 5.24 7.04
CA MET A 353 -22.52 4.23 6.57
C MET A 353 -22.04 3.50 5.33
N SER A 354 -21.49 4.25 4.36
CA SER A 354 -20.92 3.68 3.13
C SER A 354 -19.77 2.72 3.44
N THR A 355 -18.83 3.13 4.31
CA THR A 355 -17.71 2.28 4.73
C THR A 355 -18.18 1.01 5.44
N ALA A 356 -19.12 1.12 6.39
CA ALA A 356 -19.69 -0.03 7.09
C ALA A 356 -20.41 -1.00 6.13
N TYR A 357 -21.17 -0.46 5.18
CA TYR A 357 -21.88 -1.25 4.16
C TYR A 357 -20.94 -1.97 3.19
N GLN A 358 -19.83 -1.34 2.80
CA GLN A 358 -18.80 -1.94 1.95
C GLN A 358 -18.09 -3.09 2.68
N LYS A 359 -17.78 -2.90 3.97
CA LYS A 359 -17.13 -3.91 4.82
C LYS A 359 -18.08 -5.02 5.29
N LYS A 360 -19.39 -4.83 5.14
CA LYS A 360 -20.44 -5.69 5.72
C LYS A 360 -20.30 -5.82 7.23
N TRP A 361 -20.00 -4.70 7.89
CA TRP A 361 -19.84 -4.63 9.35
C TRP A 361 -20.89 -3.70 9.98
N PRO A 362 -21.27 -3.92 11.26
CA PRO A 362 -22.10 -2.96 11.99
C PRO A 362 -21.36 -1.63 12.22
N LEU A 363 -22.15 -0.57 12.40
CA LEU A 363 -21.67 0.80 12.63
C LEU A 363 -22.11 1.32 14.00
N TYR A 364 -21.16 1.90 14.73
CA TYR A 364 -21.42 2.57 16.01
C TYR A 364 -21.00 4.03 15.96
N LEU A 365 -21.90 4.95 16.30
CA LEU A 365 -21.55 6.35 16.61
C LEU A 365 -21.45 6.52 18.13
N SER A 366 -20.38 7.13 18.61
CA SER A 366 -20.26 7.49 20.03
C SER A 366 -20.27 8.99 20.27
N THR A 367 -21.05 9.46 21.25
CA THR A 367 -21.05 10.86 21.71
C THR A 367 -21.27 10.95 23.22
N LYS A 368 -21.29 12.17 23.79
CA LYS A 368 -21.71 12.44 25.17
C LYS A 368 -22.98 13.31 25.21
N ASN A 369 -23.99 12.97 24.41
CA ASN A 369 -25.24 13.74 24.26
C ASN A 369 -26.09 13.88 25.54
N THR A 370 -25.86 13.07 26.57
CA THR A 370 -26.51 13.29 27.88
C THR A 370 -26.01 14.57 28.58
N ILE A 371 -24.77 14.98 28.29
CA ILE A 371 -24.12 16.19 28.80
C ILE A 371 -24.20 17.32 27.77
N LEU A 372 -23.69 17.10 26.56
CA LEU A 372 -23.75 18.07 25.46
C LEU A 372 -25.07 17.91 24.68
N LYS A 373 -26.18 18.21 25.35
CA LYS A 373 -27.54 17.89 24.87
C LYS A 373 -27.85 18.43 23.47
N LEU A 374 -27.42 19.65 23.17
CA LEU A 374 -27.64 20.27 21.86
C LEU A 374 -26.54 19.91 20.86
N TYR A 375 -25.27 20.06 21.25
CA TYR A 375 -24.13 19.85 20.34
C TYR A 375 -23.98 18.38 19.92
N ASP A 376 -23.85 17.47 20.88
CA ASP A 376 -23.72 16.03 20.60
C ASP A 376 -25.07 15.38 20.29
N GLY A 377 -26.17 16.01 20.73
CA GLY A 377 -27.51 15.66 20.27
C GLY A 377 -27.63 15.82 18.76
N ARG A 378 -27.11 16.92 18.20
CA ARG A 378 -27.17 17.17 16.75
C ARG A 378 -26.46 16.09 15.92
N PHE A 379 -25.32 15.59 16.39
CA PHE A 379 -24.63 14.45 15.77
C PHE A 379 -25.51 13.19 15.74
N LYS A 380 -26.09 12.86 16.89
CA LYS A 380 -26.97 11.70 17.02
C LYS A 380 -28.19 11.82 16.09
N ASP A 381 -28.85 12.98 16.10
CA ASP A 381 -30.06 13.21 15.32
C ASP A 381 -29.77 13.12 13.82
N ILE A 382 -28.69 13.76 13.35
CA ILE A 382 -28.30 13.72 11.93
C ILE A 382 -27.95 12.29 11.48
N PHE A 383 -27.19 11.53 12.27
CA PHE A 383 -26.88 10.15 11.91
C PHE A 383 -28.14 9.27 11.84
N GLN A 384 -29.08 9.47 12.77
CA GLN A 384 -30.35 8.75 12.76
C GLN A 384 -31.18 9.12 11.52
N GLU A 385 -31.29 10.41 11.19
CA GLU A 385 -31.98 10.89 9.99
C GLU A 385 -31.39 10.26 8.71
N VAL A 386 -30.06 10.27 8.56
CA VAL A 386 -29.36 9.67 7.41
C VAL A 386 -29.58 8.17 7.34
N TYR A 387 -29.48 7.47 8.47
CA TYR A 387 -29.72 6.03 8.53
C TYR A 387 -31.12 5.66 8.08
N GLU A 388 -32.14 6.29 8.67
CA GLU A 388 -33.54 5.98 8.40
C GLU A 388 -33.95 6.31 6.97
N SER A 389 -33.46 7.43 6.42
CA SER A 389 -33.85 7.89 5.09
C SER A 389 -33.18 7.13 3.95
N GLN A 390 -31.93 6.66 4.13
CA GLN A 390 -31.11 6.20 3.00
C GLN A 390 -30.48 4.80 3.16
N TRP A 391 -30.23 4.35 4.40
CA TRP A 391 -29.36 3.21 4.65
C TRP A 391 -30.04 2.03 5.34
N LYS A 392 -31.11 2.24 6.10
CA LYS A 392 -31.79 1.22 6.90
C LYS A 392 -32.09 -0.05 6.10
N SER A 393 -32.77 0.07 4.96
CA SER A 393 -33.11 -1.10 4.13
C SER A 393 -31.87 -1.83 3.59
N LYS A 394 -30.79 -1.11 3.26
CA LYS A 394 -29.53 -1.70 2.78
C LYS A 394 -28.79 -2.44 3.90
N PHE A 395 -28.79 -1.87 5.11
CA PHE A 395 -28.15 -2.43 6.29
C PHE A 395 -28.88 -3.71 6.73
N GLU A 396 -30.21 -3.66 6.83
CA GLU A 396 -31.05 -4.81 7.16
C GLU A 396 -30.88 -5.94 6.14
N ALA A 397 -30.88 -5.63 4.85
CA ALA A 397 -30.64 -6.63 3.79
C ALA A 397 -29.23 -7.24 3.84
N ALA A 398 -28.24 -6.51 4.34
CA ALA A 398 -26.87 -6.99 4.52
C ALA A 398 -26.62 -7.67 5.88
N GLY A 399 -27.62 -7.72 6.77
CA GLY A 399 -27.50 -8.33 8.10
C GLY A 399 -26.64 -7.51 9.08
N ILE A 400 -26.50 -6.20 8.84
CA ILE A 400 -25.74 -5.28 9.69
C ILE A 400 -26.65 -4.19 10.26
N TRP A 401 -26.20 -3.47 11.29
CA TRP A 401 -27.00 -2.44 11.96
C TRP A 401 -26.19 -1.18 12.25
N TYR A 402 -26.90 -0.10 12.53
CA TYR A 402 -26.37 1.14 13.09
C TYR A 402 -26.86 1.32 14.53
N GLU A 403 -25.98 1.76 15.42
CA GLU A 403 -26.32 2.08 16.80
C GLU A 403 -25.58 3.34 17.29
N HIS A 404 -26.29 4.21 18.02
CA HIS A 404 -25.68 5.28 18.81
C HIS A 404 -25.39 4.79 20.23
N ARG A 405 -24.19 5.07 20.75
CA ARG A 405 -23.79 4.81 22.13
C ARG A 405 -23.23 6.03 22.82
N LEU A 406 -23.31 6.05 24.15
CA LEU A 406 -22.50 7.00 24.92
C LEU A 406 -21.03 6.58 24.87
N ILE A 407 -20.12 7.55 24.74
CA ILE A 407 -18.69 7.29 24.53
C ILE A 407 -18.06 6.43 25.62
N ASP A 408 -18.47 6.59 26.88
CA ASP A 408 -18.03 5.78 28.02
C ASP A 408 -18.49 4.33 27.95
N ASP A 409 -19.71 4.08 27.47
CA ASP A 409 -20.18 2.72 27.20
C ASP A 409 -19.46 2.12 25.98
N MET A 410 -19.26 2.92 24.92
CA MET A 410 -18.62 2.47 23.69
C MET A 410 -17.16 2.03 23.92
N VAL A 411 -16.38 2.78 24.70
CA VAL A 411 -15.00 2.38 25.04
C VAL A 411 -14.97 1.09 25.88
N ALA A 412 -15.95 0.90 26.78
CA ALA A 412 -16.06 -0.31 27.59
C ALA A 412 -16.50 -1.52 26.75
N TYR A 413 -17.39 -1.32 25.78
CA TYR A 413 -17.77 -2.31 24.78
C TYR A 413 -16.58 -2.69 23.91
N ALA A 414 -15.82 -1.71 23.41
CA ALA A 414 -14.65 -1.96 22.57
C ALA A 414 -13.66 -2.93 23.22
N LEU A 415 -13.33 -2.72 24.50
CA LEU A 415 -12.43 -3.60 25.27
C LEU A 415 -12.94 -5.04 25.43
N LYS A 416 -14.25 -5.26 25.42
CA LYS A 416 -14.87 -6.59 25.61
C LYS A 416 -15.26 -7.27 24.29
N SER A 417 -15.33 -6.51 23.21
CA SER A 417 -15.72 -7.00 21.89
C SER A 417 -14.61 -7.85 21.26
N GLU A 418 -14.98 -8.59 20.22
CA GLU A 418 -14.00 -9.28 19.36
C GLU A 418 -13.45 -8.40 18.22
N GLY A 419 -13.92 -7.15 18.10
CA GLY A 419 -13.73 -6.28 16.93
C GLY A 419 -14.77 -6.54 15.82
N GLY A 420 -14.45 -6.15 14.59
CA GLY A 420 -15.29 -6.39 13.40
C GLY A 420 -16.42 -5.39 13.21
N TYR A 421 -16.18 -4.13 13.54
CA TYR A 421 -17.16 -3.04 13.38
C TYR A 421 -16.49 -1.73 12.97
N VAL A 422 -17.29 -0.84 12.40
CA VAL A 422 -16.90 0.56 12.19
C VAL A 422 -17.35 1.37 13.39
N TRP A 423 -16.46 2.18 13.93
CA TRP A 423 -16.71 3.10 15.02
C TRP A 423 -16.52 4.53 14.55
N ALA A 424 -17.64 5.19 14.27
CA ALA A 424 -17.72 6.61 13.98
C ALA A 424 -17.45 7.42 15.26
N CYS A 425 -16.34 8.13 15.26
CA CYS A 425 -15.90 9.00 16.34
C CYS A 425 -15.95 10.47 15.93
N LYS A 426 -16.38 11.33 16.84
CA LYS A 426 -16.13 12.78 16.73
C LYS A 426 -14.64 13.07 16.62
N ASN A 427 -14.28 14.28 16.22
CA ASN A 427 -12.90 14.60 15.82
C ASN A 427 -11.87 14.22 16.90
N TYR A 428 -12.08 14.67 18.13
CA TYR A 428 -11.18 14.39 19.27
C TYR A 428 -11.17 12.92 19.67
N ASP A 429 -12.35 12.30 19.78
CA ASP A 429 -12.46 10.88 20.13
C ASP A 429 -11.75 10.01 19.08
N GLY A 430 -11.90 10.33 17.79
CA GLY A 430 -11.28 9.57 16.70
C GLY A 430 -9.77 9.68 16.72
N ASP A 431 -9.21 10.84 17.07
CA ASP A 431 -7.78 11.02 17.26
C ASP A 431 -7.25 10.10 18.36
N VAL A 432 -7.80 10.23 19.58
CA VAL A 432 -7.35 9.48 20.76
C VAL A 432 -7.56 7.98 20.60
N GLN A 433 -8.75 7.56 20.16
CA GLN A 433 -9.10 6.14 20.08
C GLN A 433 -8.35 5.43 18.94
N SER A 434 -8.05 6.12 17.83
CA SER A 434 -7.29 5.50 16.74
C SER A 434 -5.85 5.17 17.15
N ASP A 435 -5.20 6.05 17.92
CA ASP A 435 -3.84 5.79 18.44
C ASP A 435 -3.86 4.70 19.51
N PHE A 436 -4.87 4.71 20.39
CA PHE A 436 -5.07 3.63 21.38
C PHE A 436 -5.24 2.26 20.69
N LEU A 437 -6.06 2.19 19.64
CA LEU A 437 -6.24 0.96 18.87
C LEU A 437 -4.97 0.57 18.13
N ALA A 438 -4.26 1.50 17.49
CA ALA A 438 -3.01 1.18 16.79
C ALA A 438 -1.99 0.52 17.74
N GLN A 439 -1.84 1.06 18.94
CA GLN A 439 -0.96 0.46 19.95
C GLN A 439 -1.52 -0.87 20.48
N GLY A 440 -2.84 -0.99 20.66
CA GLY A 440 -3.47 -2.21 21.12
C GLY A 440 -3.41 -3.37 20.12
N PHE A 441 -3.36 -3.07 18.83
CA PHE A 441 -3.12 -4.03 17.74
C PHE A 441 -1.63 -4.27 17.44
N GLY A 442 -0.71 -3.56 18.10
CA GLY A 442 0.73 -3.84 18.09
C GLY A 442 1.57 -2.58 17.93
N SER A 443 1.51 -1.94 16.77
CA SER A 443 2.36 -0.79 16.42
C SER A 443 1.59 0.20 15.56
N LEU A 444 1.92 1.49 15.67
CA LEU A 444 1.47 2.52 14.73
C LEU A 444 1.89 2.23 13.28
N GLY A 445 2.96 1.45 13.08
CA GLY A 445 3.37 0.96 11.75
C GLY A 445 2.41 -0.06 11.14
N LEU A 446 1.46 -0.59 11.91
CA LEU A 446 0.43 -1.54 11.49
C LEU A 446 -0.96 -0.90 11.47
N MET A 447 -1.07 0.35 11.02
CA MET A 447 -2.33 1.09 10.95
C MET A 447 -2.43 1.82 9.61
N THR A 448 -3.48 1.51 8.85
CA THR A 448 -3.84 2.24 7.64
C THR A 448 -4.59 3.53 7.99
N SER A 449 -4.55 4.54 7.12
CA SER A 449 -5.34 5.76 7.26
C SER A 449 -5.82 6.21 5.88
N VAL A 450 -7.15 6.26 5.67
CA VAL A 450 -7.75 6.69 4.40
C VAL A 450 -8.82 7.72 4.67
N LEU A 451 -8.62 8.94 4.20
CA LEU A 451 -9.67 9.94 4.13
C LEU A 451 -10.61 9.62 2.96
N VAL A 452 -11.91 9.58 3.23
CA VAL A 452 -12.96 9.34 2.24
C VAL A 452 -13.87 10.56 2.18
N CYS A 453 -14.02 11.13 0.98
CA CYS A 453 -14.91 12.25 0.70
C CYS A 453 -16.37 11.79 0.56
N PRO A 454 -17.35 12.70 0.79
CA PRO A 454 -18.77 12.38 0.70
C PRO A 454 -19.26 12.06 -0.73
N ASP A 455 -18.48 12.39 -1.76
CA ASP A 455 -18.79 12.04 -3.16
C ASP A 455 -18.70 10.53 -3.44
N GLY A 456 -18.22 9.73 -2.48
CA GLY A 456 -18.03 8.28 -2.61
C GLY A 456 -16.94 7.88 -3.60
N LYS A 457 -16.14 8.84 -4.09
CA LYS A 457 -15.15 8.66 -5.15
C LYS A 457 -13.78 9.20 -4.78
N THR A 458 -13.68 10.32 -4.08
CA THR A 458 -12.40 10.95 -3.76
C THR A 458 -11.83 10.38 -2.46
N ILE A 459 -10.56 9.96 -2.49
CA ILE A 459 -9.83 9.53 -1.30
C ILE A 459 -8.43 10.14 -1.22
N GLU A 460 -7.92 10.18 0.00
CA GLU A 460 -6.50 10.41 0.30
C GLU A 460 -6.02 9.32 1.26
N ALA A 461 -4.97 8.57 0.88
CA ALA A 461 -4.41 7.50 1.69
C ALA A 461 -3.04 7.92 2.25
N GLU A 462 -2.88 7.82 3.56
CA GLU A 462 -1.64 8.15 4.30
C GLU A 462 -1.27 7.05 5.31
N ALA A 463 -0.03 7.10 5.78
CA ALA A 463 0.35 6.38 6.99
C ALA A 463 -0.28 7.05 8.21
N ALA A 464 -0.76 6.27 9.19
CA ALA A 464 -1.37 6.84 10.40
C ALA A 464 -0.37 7.54 11.34
N HIS A 465 0.94 7.29 11.16
CA HIS A 465 2.01 7.81 12.02
C HIS A 465 2.71 9.06 11.46
N GLY A 466 3.50 9.73 12.30
CA GLY A 466 4.32 10.88 11.91
C GLY A 466 5.59 10.51 11.14
N THR A 467 6.51 11.46 11.03
CA THR A 467 7.71 11.40 10.16
C THR A 467 8.90 10.59 10.72
N VAL A 468 8.73 10.03 11.91
CA VAL A 468 9.74 9.24 12.66
C VAL A 468 11.08 9.97 12.86
N THR A 469 11.00 11.24 13.28
CA THR A 469 12.14 12.16 13.52
C THR A 469 13.32 11.52 14.24
N ARG A 470 13.06 10.74 15.29
CA ARG A 470 14.14 10.10 16.08
C ARG A 470 14.99 9.17 15.21
N HIS A 471 14.38 8.38 14.33
CA HIS A 471 15.12 7.50 13.43
C HIS A 471 15.83 8.32 12.37
N TYR A 472 15.20 9.38 11.86
CA TYR A 472 15.85 10.29 10.92
C TYR A 472 17.13 10.92 11.49
N ARG A 473 17.18 11.31 12.77
CA ARG A 473 18.42 11.80 13.40
C ARG A 473 19.54 10.77 13.45
N VAL A 474 19.21 9.48 13.54
CA VAL A 474 20.18 8.39 13.48
C VAL A 474 20.66 8.20 12.05
N HIS A 475 19.74 8.18 11.09
CA HIS A 475 20.01 8.09 9.66
C HIS A 475 20.91 9.24 9.17
N GLN A 476 20.65 10.49 9.58
CA GLN A 476 21.47 11.66 9.26
C GLN A 476 22.94 11.53 9.69
N LYS A 477 23.23 10.68 10.68
CA LYS A 477 24.59 10.38 11.16
C LYS A 477 25.20 9.12 10.52
N GLY A 478 24.55 8.54 9.51
CA GLY A 478 24.94 7.28 8.89
C GLY A 478 24.65 6.05 9.76
N GLY A 479 23.85 6.19 10.81
CA GLY A 479 23.49 5.08 11.71
C GLY A 479 22.38 4.20 11.15
N GLU A 480 22.40 2.92 11.53
CA GLU A 480 21.35 1.96 11.17
C GLU A 480 20.02 2.32 11.85
N THR A 481 18.93 2.20 11.10
CA THR A 481 17.56 2.36 11.60
C THR A 481 16.75 1.10 11.33
N SER A 482 15.68 0.89 12.10
CA SER A 482 14.72 -0.19 11.85
C SER A 482 13.31 0.41 11.92
N THR A 483 12.97 1.15 10.86
CA THR A 483 11.71 1.88 10.73
C THR A 483 10.71 1.03 9.98
N ASN A 484 9.55 0.79 10.59
CA ASN A 484 8.48 0.02 9.97
C ASN A 484 7.88 0.79 8.78
N SER A 485 7.94 0.20 7.58
CA SER A 485 7.45 0.79 6.33
C SER A 485 6.05 0.32 5.94
N ILE A 486 5.43 -0.61 6.69
CA ILE A 486 4.15 -1.24 6.32
C ILE A 486 3.05 -0.20 6.11
N ALA A 487 2.81 0.72 7.07
CA ALA A 487 1.77 1.73 6.91
C ALA A 487 1.98 2.63 5.67
N SER A 488 3.23 2.96 5.32
CA SER A 488 3.56 3.73 4.11
C SER A 488 3.35 2.91 2.82
N ILE A 489 3.65 1.61 2.83
CA ILE A 489 3.33 0.70 1.72
C ILE A 489 1.81 0.58 1.58
N PHE A 490 1.10 0.47 2.71
CA PHE A 490 -0.35 0.39 2.69
C PHE A 490 -1.01 1.68 2.17
N ALA A 491 -0.44 2.85 2.42
CA ALA A 491 -0.90 4.10 1.79
C ALA A 491 -0.86 4.00 0.24
N TRP A 492 0.25 3.49 -0.32
CA TRP A 492 0.38 3.21 -1.77
C TRP A 492 -0.65 2.20 -2.25
N SER A 493 -0.69 1.02 -1.63
CA SER A 493 -1.60 -0.05 -2.05
C SER A 493 -3.08 0.36 -1.95
N ARG A 494 -3.51 1.09 -0.90
CA ARG A 494 -4.88 1.56 -0.73
C ARG A 494 -5.27 2.61 -1.78
N GLY A 495 -4.38 3.56 -2.07
CA GLY A 495 -4.61 4.53 -3.14
C GLY A 495 -4.72 3.86 -4.51
N LEU A 496 -3.80 2.94 -4.82
CA LEU A 496 -3.80 2.20 -6.08
C LEU A 496 -4.98 1.21 -6.20
N ALA A 497 -5.41 0.57 -5.11
CA ALA A 497 -6.61 -0.28 -5.08
C ALA A 497 -7.87 0.54 -5.42
N HIS A 498 -7.95 1.75 -4.88
CA HIS A 498 -9.08 2.62 -5.19
C HIS A 498 -9.00 3.16 -6.63
N ARG A 499 -7.81 3.51 -7.12
CA ARG A 499 -7.59 3.84 -8.54
C ARG A 499 -8.02 2.68 -9.45
N ALA A 500 -7.65 1.45 -9.09
CA ALA A 500 -8.04 0.23 -9.78
C ALA A 500 -9.56 0.06 -9.85
N LYS A 501 -10.26 0.28 -8.72
CA LYS A 501 -11.72 0.26 -8.66
C LYS A 501 -12.35 1.31 -9.57
N LEU A 502 -11.84 2.54 -9.56
CA LEU A 502 -12.38 3.62 -10.39
C LEU A 502 -12.12 3.41 -11.89
N ASP A 503 -11.02 2.72 -12.24
CA ASP A 503 -10.63 2.45 -13.63
C ASP A 503 -11.14 1.10 -14.16
N GLY A 504 -11.67 0.23 -13.29
CA GLY A 504 -11.98 -1.15 -13.63
C GLY A 504 -10.72 -2.00 -13.94
N ASN A 505 -9.58 -1.67 -13.32
CA ASN A 505 -8.29 -2.31 -13.59
C ASN A 505 -8.03 -3.49 -12.63
N ALA A 506 -8.45 -4.69 -13.02
CA ALA A 506 -8.27 -5.89 -12.21
C ALA A 506 -6.81 -6.28 -11.96
N GLN A 507 -5.89 -6.00 -12.90
CA GLN A 507 -4.46 -6.30 -12.73
C GLN A 507 -3.83 -5.43 -11.66
N LEU A 508 -4.18 -4.14 -11.62
CA LEU A 508 -3.69 -3.24 -10.57
C LEU A 508 -4.25 -3.64 -9.20
N LEU A 509 -5.51 -4.09 -9.13
CA LEU A 509 -6.13 -4.56 -7.89
C LEU A 509 -5.44 -5.82 -7.36
N ASP A 510 -5.22 -6.83 -8.21
CA ASP A 510 -4.51 -8.06 -7.85
C ASP A 510 -3.07 -7.76 -7.36
N PHE A 511 -2.37 -6.86 -8.04
CA PHE A 511 -1.02 -6.45 -7.66
C PHE A 511 -0.96 -5.86 -6.23
N VAL A 512 -1.87 -4.93 -5.90
CA VAL A 512 -1.85 -4.30 -4.57
C VAL A 512 -2.32 -5.24 -3.46
N GLU A 513 -3.26 -6.14 -3.74
CA GLU A 513 -3.68 -7.19 -2.80
C GLU A 513 -2.51 -8.15 -2.50
N LYS A 514 -1.75 -8.53 -3.53
CA LYS A 514 -0.51 -9.33 -3.37
C LYS A 514 0.57 -8.56 -2.60
N LEU A 515 0.72 -7.26 -2.83
CA LEU A 515 1.67 -6.43 -2.08
C LEU A 515 1.30 -6.35 -0.59
N GLU A 516 0.01 -6.15 -0.27
CA GLU A 516 -0.48 -6.17 1.12
C GLU A 516 -0.26 -7.56 1.76
N ALA A 517 -0.57 -8.64 1.04
CA ALA A 517 -0.36 -10.02 1.50
C ALA A 517 1.13 -10.33 1.75
N ALA A 518 2.02 -9.87 0.87
CA ALA A 518 3.47 -10.01 1.03
C ALA A 518 3.99 -9.27 2.27
N CYS A 519 3.42 -8.10 2.59
CA CYS A 519 3.77 -7.37 3.80
C CYS A 519 3.43 -8.19 5.06
N VAL A 520 2.21 -8.73 5.14
CA VAL A 520 1.76 -9.56 6.26
C VAL A 520 2.57 -10.86 6.32
N GLY A 521 2.75 -11.54 5.18
CA GLY A 521 3.51 -12.79 5.07
C GLY A 521 4.97 -12.65 5.50
N THR A 522 5.62 -11.54 5.18
CA THR A 522 6.99 -11.23 5.64
C THR A 522 7.06 -11.20 7.16
N VAL A 523 6.15 -10.46 7.81
CA VAL A 523 6.08 -10.39 9.27
C VAL A 523 5.77 -11.76 9.87
N GLU A 524 4.81 -12.50 9.32
CA GLU A 524 4.43 -13.84 9.79
C GLU A 524 5.57 -14.87 9.61
N SER A 525 6.44 -14.69 8.61
CA SER A 525 7.68 -15.46 8.40
C SER A 525 8.83 -15.08 9.36
N ARG A 526 8.55 -14.23 10.37
CA ARG A 526 9.49 -13.72 11.37
C ARG A 526 10.55 -12.75 10.85
N LYS A 527 10.34 -12.18 9.66
CA LYS A 527 11.13 -11.06 9.15
C LYS A 527 10.38 -9.77 9.46
N MET A 528 10.86 -8.98 10.42
CA MET A 528 10.14 -7.80 10.90
C MET A 528 11.08 -6.71 11.39
N THR A 529 10.58 -5.48 11.47
CA THR A 529 11.32 -4.38 12.10
C THR A 529 11.30 -4.46 13.61
N LYS A 530 12.19 -3.68 14.24
CA LYS A 530 12.50 -3.74 15.67
C LYS A 530 11.28 -3.42 16.55
N ASP A 531 10.38 -2.56 16.10
CA ASP A 531 9.14 -2.24 16.82
C ASP A 531 8.29 -3.49 17.04
N LEU A 532 8.11 -4.33 16.01
CA LEU A 532 7.34 -5.57 16.12
C LEU A 532 8.10 -6.63 16.92
N ALA A 533 9.41 -6.77 16.70
CA ALA A 533 10.23 -7.73 17.42
C ALA A 533 10.28 -7.45 18.94
N LEU A 534 10.22 -6.18 19.35
CA LEU A 534 10.11 -5.78 20.75
C LEU A 534 8.81 -6.26 21.42
N LEU A 535 7.70 -6.32 20.66
CA LEU A 535 6.42 -6.82 21.19
C LEU A 535 6.45 -8.33 21.43
N ILE A 536 7.18 -9.07 20.60
CA ILE A 536 7.27 -10.54 20.67
C ILE A 536 8.32 -10.98 21.69
N HIS A 537 9.49 -10.33 21.70
CA HIS A 537 10.67 -10.78 22.47
C HIS A 537 11.00 -9.90 23.67
N GLY A 538 10.28 -8.79 23.86
CA GLY A 538 10.51 -7.84 24.94
C GLY A 538 11.70 -6.90 24.69
N PRO A 539 12.05 -6.06 25.68
CA PRO A 539 12.97 -4.92 25.50
C PRO A 539 14.43 -5.30 25.20
N LYS A 540 14.82 -6.57 25.44
CA LYS A 540 16.18 -7.08 25.22
C LYS A 540 16.30 -7.87 23.91
N VAL A 541 15.55 -7.48 22.89
CA VAL A 541 15.55 -8.16 21.59
C VAL A 541 16.94 -8.09 20.92
N PRO A 542 17.55 -9.23 20.53
CA PRO A 542 18.85 -9.25 19.86
C PRO A 542 18.72 -8.83 18.38
N ARG A 543 19.79 -8.27 17.80
CA ARG A 543 19.80 -7.76 16.40
C ARG A 543 19.37 -8.79 15.37
N ALA A 544 19.64 -10.09 15.60
CA ALA A 544 19.26 -11.17 14.70
C ALA A 544 17.73 -11.42 14.61
N GLN A 545 16.92 -10.82 15.48
CA GLN A 545 15.46 -11.01 15.53
C GLN A 545 14.69 -9.87 14.84
N TYR A 546 15.39 -8.92 14.23
CA TYR A 546 14.76 -7.85 13.44
C TYR A 546 15.64 -7.44 12.27
N LEU A 547 15.02 -6.87 11.24
CA LEU A 547 15.68 -6.31 10.06
C LEU A 547 15.84 -4.80 10.21
N ASN A 548 16.87 -4.23 9.62
CA ASN A 548 16.95 -2.78 9.45
C ASN A 548 15.93 -2.30 8.39
N THR A 549 15.81 -0.99 8.23
CA THR A 549 14.79 -0.37 7.36
C THR A 549 14.91 -0.85 5.90
N GLU A 550 16.13 -0.90 5.37
CA GLU A 550 16.43 -1.28 4.00
C GLU A 550 16.22 -2.79 3.78
N GLU A 551 16.79 -3.63 4.65
CA GLU A 551 16.62 -5.09 4.65
C GLU A 551 15.14 -5.50 4.67
N PHE A 552 14.33 -4.76 5.43
CA PHE A 552 12.90 -5.05 5.54
C PHE A 552 12.13 -4.74 4.26
N ILE A 553 12.43 -3.62 3.59
CA ILE A 553 11.82 -3.31 2.29
C ILE A 553 12.24 -4.32 1.23
N ASP A 554 13.52 -4.74 1.23
CA ASP A 554 14.04 -5.75 0.31
C ASP A 554 13.41 -7.13 0.52
N ALA A 555 13.04 -7.45 1.76
CA ALA A 555 12.35 -8.69 2.07
C ALA A 555 10.99 -8.81 1.35
N PHE A 556 10.28 -7.71 1.10
CA PHE A 556 9.02 -7.73 0.36
C PHE A 556 9.22 -8.09 -1.12
N GLY A 557 10.25 -7.52 -1.76
CA GLY A 557 10.59 -7.82 -3.15
C GLY A 557 10.98 -9.29 -3.37
N SER A 558 11.57 -9.94 -2.35
CA SER A 558 11.92 -11.36 -2.40
C SER A 558 10.74 -12.33 -2.30
N ILE A 559 9.59 -11.87 -1.79
CA ILE A 559 8.38 -12.69 -1.54
C ILE A 559 7.39 -12.65 -2.71
N GLN A 560 7.52 -11.68 -3.64
CA GLN A 560 6.65 -11.56 -4.82
C GLN A 560 6.72 -12.73 -5.83
N VAL A 561 7.57 -13.74 -5.59
CA VAL A 561 7.68 -14.96 -6.44
C VAL A 561 6.81 -16.12 -5.92
N TRP A 562 6.19 -15.98 -4.75
CA TRP A 562 5.28 -16.99 -4.20
C TRP A 562 3.88 -16.38 -4.11
N LEU A 563 3.01 -16.74 -5.05
CA LEU A 563 1.53 -16.84 -4.94
C LEU A 563 0.94 -16.98 -6.37
N GLU A 564 1.28 -18.09 -7.03
CA GLU A 564 0.38 -18.75 -7.99
C GLU A 564 0.04 -20.11 -7.36
N GLU A 565 -1.19 -20.24 -6.84
CA GLU A 565 -1.86 -21.55 -6.70
C GLU A 565 -2.75 -21.78 -7.92
#